data_AF-A0A9D3XFV3-F1
#
_entry.id   AF-A0A9D3XFV3-F1
#
_cell.length_a   1.000
_cell.length_b   1.000
_cell.length_c   1.000
_cell.angle_alpha   90.00
_cell.angle_beta   90.00
_cell.angle_gamma   90.00
#
_symmetry.space_group_name_H-M   'P 1'
#
loop_
_entity.id
_entity.type
_entity.pdbx_description
1 polymer ?
#
loop_
_entity_poly.entity_id
_entity_poly.type
_entity_poly.pdbx_seq_one_letter_code
_entity_poly.pdbx_strand_id
1 'polypeptide(L)'
;MVAMRRHNMAPYYEALCKPLDWQMDMELLNKMKKVNEEELKRLDNELEDAEKILGESEIRDAMMAKAEYLCRIGDKEGALTAFRKTYDKTVALGHRLDIVFYLLRIGLFYLINVLITRNIEKAKSLIEEGGDWSRRNRLKVYQGLYCVAIQDFKQAAELFLDTVSTFTFTTQNFQVKMSF
;
A
#
# COMPACT_ATOMS: atom_id res chain seq x y z
N MET A 1 -4.50 -19.24 -2.80
CA MET A 1 -5.97 -19.43 -2.74
C MET A 1 -6.59 -19.02 -1.40
N VAL A 2 -6.08 -19.47 -0.24
CA VAL A 2 -6.72 -19.20 1.08
C VAL A 2 -6.80 -17.69 1.40
N ALA A 3 -5.69 -16.96 1.31
CA ALA A 3 -5.66 -15.52 1.56
C ALA A 3 -6.59 -14.73 0.60
N MET A 4 -6.65 -15.15 -0.67
CA MET A 4 -7.48 -14.50 -1.69
C MET A 4 -8.97 -14.67 -1.40
N ARG A 5 -9.37 -15.85 -0.92
CA ARG A 5 -10.74 -16.14 -0.46
C ARG A 5 -11.09 -15.41 0.84
N ARG A 6 -10.14 -15.30 1.77
CA ARG A 6 -10.33 -14.62 3.06
C ARG A 6 -10.49 -13.11 2.91
N HIS A 7 -9.87 -12.52 1.88
CA HIS A 7 -9.82 -11.07 1.69
C HIS A 7 -10.50 -10.58 0.41
N ASN A 8 -11.29 -11.44 -0.24
CA ASN A 8 -12.07 -11.13 -1.44
C ASN A 8 -11.23 -10.42 -2.52
N MET A 9 -10.01 -10.91 -2.75
CA MET A 9 -9.04 -10.33 -3.70
C MET A 9 -9.37 -10.68 -5.15
N ALA A 10 -10.55 -10.25 -5.63
CA ALA A 10 -11.08 -10.58 -6.95
C ALA A 10 -10.14 -10.16 -8.10
N PRO A 11 -9.61 -8.93 -8.15
CA PRO A 11 -8.62 -8.53 -9.17
C PRO A 11 -7.39 -9.43 -9.24
N TYR A 12 -6.83 -9.82 -8.08
CA TYR A 12 -5.68 -10.73 -8.05
C TYR A 12 -6.06 -12.15 -8.49
N TYR A 13 -7.28 -12.60 -8.20
CA TYR A 13 -7.76 -13.91 -8.64
C TYR A 13 -7.83 -13.99 -10.15
N GLU A 14 -8.42 -12.99 -10.80
CA GLU A 14 -8.47 -12.92 -12.27
C GLU A 14 -7.07 -12.80 -12.89
N ALA A 15 -6.19 -11.99 -12.30
CA ALA A 15 -4.84 -11.77 -12.82
C ALA A 15 -3.92 -12.99 -12.66
N LEU A 16 -4.13 -13.82 -11.63
CA LEU A 16 -3.33 -15.03 -11.39
C LEU A 16 -3.89 -16.28 -12.08
N CYS A 17 -5.20 -16.36 -12.31
CA CYS A 17 -5.80 -17.49 -13.02
C CYS A 17 -5.35 -17.58 -14.49
N LYS A 18 -5.15 -16.44 -15.18
CA LYS A 18 -4.75 -16.42 -16.60
C LYS A 18 -3.34 -17.00 -16.86
N PRO A 19 -2.29 -16.63 -16.11
CA PRO A 19 -0.93 -17.12 -16.38
C PRO A 19 -0.65 -18.51 -15.79
N LEU A 20 -1.39 -18.91 -14.75
CA LEU A 20 -1.17 -20.18 -14.05
C LEU A 20 -2.08 -21.31 -14.55
N ASP A 21 -2.90 -21.04 -15.57
CA ASP A 21 -3.90 -21.96 -16.13
C ASP A 21 -4.78 -22.62 -15.06
N TRP A 22 -5.13 -21.85 -14.02
CA TRP A 22 -5.98 -22.33 -12.95
C TRP A 22 -7.45 -22.23 -13.35
N GLN A 23 -8.21 -23.29 -13.06
CA GLN A 23 -9.67 -23.31 -13.23
C GLN A 23 -10.29 -22.15 -12.45
N MET A 24 -10.91 -21.22 -13.18
CA MET A 24 -11.52 -20.04 -12.62
C MET A 24 -12.93 -20.36 -12.14
N ASP A 25 -13.13 -20.28 -10.83
CA ASP A 25 -14.45 -20.42 -10.22
C ASP A 25 -15.21 -19.10 -10.36
N MET A 26 -16.14 -19.07 -11.32
CA MET A 26 -16.97 -17.91 -11.64
C MET A 26 -17.95 -17.56 -10.51
N GLU A 27 -18.42 -18.55 -9.76
CA GLU A 27 -19.36 -18.35 -8.66
C GLU A 27 -18.65 -17.67 -7.49
N LEU A 28 -17.45 -18.15 -7.16
CA LEU A 28 -16.58 -17.54 -6.17
C LEU A 28 -16.17 -16.11 -6.58
N LEU A 29 -15.82 -15.89 -7.85
CA LEU A 29 -15.47 -14.56 -8.36
C LEU A 29 -16.62 -13.56 -8.22
N ASN A 30 -17.84 -13.95 -8.60
CA ASN A 30 -19.02 -13.11 -8.48
C ASN A 30 -19.35 -12.80 -7.01
N LYS A 31 -19.20 -13.78 -6.12
CA LYS A 31 -19.35 -13.56 -4.68
C LYS A 31 -18.34 -12.55 -4.14
N MET A 32 -17.07 -12.65 -4.54
CA MET A 32 -16.04 -11.68 -4.13
C MET A 32 -16.32 -10.29 -4.68
N LYS A 33 -16.71 -10.16 -5.95
CA LYS A 33 -17.06 -8.86 -6.55
C LYS A 33 -18.22 -8.19 -5.82
N LYS A 34 -19.27 -8.95 -5.49
CA LYS A 34 -20.42 -8.44 -4.76
C LYS A 34 -20.03 -7.89 -3.38
N VAL A 35 -19.23 -8.63 -2.62
CA VAL A 35 -18.74 -8.18 -1.31
C VAL A 35 -17.87 -6.92 -1.45
N ASN A 36 -17.04 -6.85 -2.48
CA ASN A 36 -16.19 -5.67 -2.73
C ASN A 36 -17.03 -4.44 -3.10
N GLU A 37 -18.08 -4.60 -3.89
CA GLU A 37 -19.00 -3.50 -4.22
C GLU A 37 -19.77 -3.01 -2.99
N GLU A 38 -20.24 -3.91 -2.13
CA GLU A 38 -20.93 -3.55 -0.88
C GLU A 38 -20.01 -2.77 0.07
N GLU A 39 -18.76 -3.22 0.24
CA GLU A 39 -17.77 -2.53 1.07
C GLU A 39 -17.31 -1.20 0.49
N LEU A 40 -17.13 -1.11 -0.84
CA LEU A 40 -16.79 0.16 -1.50
C LEU A 40 -17.93 1.18 -1.34
N LYS A 41 -19.19 0.75 -1.48
CA LYS A 41 -20.35 1.62 -1.21
C LYS A 41 -20.39 2.11 0.23
N ARG A 42 -20.06 1.25 1.20
CA ARG A 42 -19.97 1.65 2.60
C ARG A 42 -18.91 2.73 2.81
N LEU A 43 -17.71 2.53 2.27
CA LEU A 43 -16.61 3.49 2.36
C LEU A 43 -16.91 4.80 1.62
N ASP A 44 -17.66 4.74 0.52
CA ASP A 44 -18.12 5.93 -0.20
C ASP A 44 -19.15 6.73 0.59
N ASN A 45 -20.09 6.06 1.25
CA ASN A 45 -21.04 6.72 2.15
C ASN A 45 -20.32 7.34 3.35
N GLU A 46 -19.38 6.63 3.97
CA GLU A 46 -18.56 7.18 5.08
C GLU A 46 -17.75 8.41 4.63
N LEU A 47 -17.24 8.41 3.39
CA LEU A 47 -16.57 9.56 2.82
C LEU A 47 -17.52 10.75 2.62
N GLU A 48 -18.70 10.51 2.06
CA GLU A 48 -19.71 11.56 1.87
C GLU A 48 -20.21 12.15 3.18
N ASP A 49 -20.43 11.31 4.20
CA ASP A 49 -20.84 11.75 5.53
C ASP A 49 -19.73 12.56 6.20
N ALA A 50 -18.47 12.15 6.04
CA ALA A 50 -17.32 12.92 6.51
C ALA A 50 -17.21 14.28 5.81
N GLU A 51 -17.48 14.35 4.50
CA GLU A 51 -17.45 15.62 3.75
C GLU A 51 -18.60 16.57 4.14
N LYS A 52 -19.76 16.04 4.55
CA LYS A 52 -20.93 16.84 4.94
C LYS A 52 -20.91 17.29 6.40
N ILE A 53 -20.39 16.47 7.31
CA ILE A 53 -20.56 16.64 8.75
C ILE A 53 -19.23 16.93 9.47
N LEU A 54 -18.11 16.37 8.99
CA LEU A 54 -16.85 16.29 9.73
C LEU A 54 -15.77 17.22 9.13
N GLY A 55 -14.64 17.33 9.83
CA GLY A 55 -13.53 18.17 9.44
C GLY A 55 -12.58 17.52 8.44
N GLU A 56 -11.56 18.26 8.03
CA GLU A 56 -10.54 17.79 7.07
C GLU A 56 -9.77 16.54 7.55
N SER A 57 -9.67 16.32 8.88
CA SER A 57 -8.98 15.16 9.44
C SER A 57 -9.75 13.86 9.21
N GLU A 58 -11.05 13.87 9.43
CA GLU A 58 -11.92 12.70 9.24
C GLU A 58 -12.11 12.37 7.76
N ILE A 59 -12.20 13.39 6.90
CA ILE A 59 -12.22 13.21 5.45
C ILE A 59 -10.94 12.50 4.99
N ARG A 60 -9.77 12.89 5.52
CA ARG A 60 -8.50 12.22 5.20
C ARG A 60 -8.52 10.76 5.65
N ASP A 61 -8.99 10.47 6.86
CA ASP A 61 -8.98 9.11 7.40
C ASP A 61 -9.92 8.19 6.62
N ALA A 62 -11.10 8.68 6.22
CA ALA A 62 -12.00 7.98 5.31
C ALA A 62 -11.35 7.73 3.93
N MET A 63 -10.68 8.75 3.36
CA MET A 63 -9.94 8.59 2.10
C MET A 63 -8.80 7.58 2.21
N MET A 64 -8.11 7.55 3.34
CA MET A 64 -7.03 6.61 3.61
C MET A 64 -7.57 5.18 3.73
N ALA A 65 -8.67 4.98 4.47
CA ALA A 65 -9.32 3.68 4.61
C ALA A 65 -9.78 3.13 3.24
N LYS A 66 -10.35 3.99 2.40
CA LYS A 66 -10.72 3.62 1.02
C LYS A 66 -9.49 3.24 0.18
N ALA A 67 -8.40 4.00 0.25
CA ALA A 67 -7.18 3.69 -0.49
C ALA A 67 -6.53 2.37 -0.04
N GLU A 68 -6.51 2.11 1.27
CA GLU A 68 -6.02 0.84 1.84
C GLU A 68 -6.89 -0.34 1.40
N TYR A 69 -8.21 -0.17 1.35
CA TYR A 69 -9.13 -1.20 0.88
C TYR A 69 -8.91 -1.52 -0.60
N LEU A 70 -8.81 -0.51 -1.46
CA LEU A 70 -8.49 -0.66 -2.89
C LEU A 70 -7.14 -1.38 -3.10
N CYS A 71 -6.13 -1.04 -2.29
CA CYS A 71 -4.85 -1.73 -2.30
C CYS A 71 -4.98 -3.21 -1.88
N ARG A 72 -5.85 -3.52 -0.90
CA ARG A 72 -6.06 -4.88 -0.40
C ARG A 72 -6.73 -5.78 -1.44
N ILE A 73 -7.75 -5.28 -2.14
CA ILE A 73 -8.44 -6.06 -3.18
C ILE A 73 -7.55 -6.28 -4.41
N GLY A 74 -6.56 -5.41 -4.64
CA GLY A 74 -5.62 -5.49 -5.76
C GLY A 74 -5.99 -4.62 -6.95
N ASP A 75 -6.83 -3.60 -6.76
CA ASP A 75 -7.09 -2.59 -7.79
C ASP A 75 -5.93 -1.58 -7.82
N LYS A 76 -5.00 -1.82 -8.73
CA LYS A 76 -3.79 -0.99 -8.88
C LYS A 76 -4.10 0.46 -9.25
N GLU A 77 -4.96 0.70 -10.24
CA GLU A 77 -5.20 2.05 -10.75
C GLU A 77 -6.09 2.87 -9.81
N GLY A 78 -7.11 2.23 -9.24
CA GLY A 78 -7.94 2.83 -8.20
C GLY A 78 -7.13 3.21 -6.98
N ALA A 79 -6.27 2.30 -6.48
CA ALA A 79 -5.42 2.59 -5.33
C ALA A 79 -4.43 3.73 -5.60
N LEU A 80 -3.76 3.76 -6.76
CA LEU A 80 -2.82 4.83 -7.11
C LEU A 80 -3.52 6.20 -7.17
N THR A 81 -4.73 6.25 -7.72
CA THR A 81 -5.52 7.48 -7.80
C THR A 81 -5.99 7.94 -6.42
N ALA A 82 -6.47 7.01 -5.60
CA ALA A 82 -6.91 7.29 -4.23
C ALA A 82 -5.74 7.83 -3.38
N PHE A 83 -4.58 7.16 -3.39
CA PHE A 83 -3.41 7.62 -2.63
C PHE A 83 -2.88 8.98 -3.08
N ARG A 84 -2.98 9.31 -4.38
CA ARG A 84 -2.64 10.66 -4.88
C ARG A 84 -3.60 11.72 -4.32
N LYS A 85 -4.90 11.48 -4.38
CA LYS A 85 -5.92 12.39 -3.82
C LYS A 85 -5.71 12.60 -2.32
N THR A 86 -5.45 11.52 -1.57
CA THR A 86 -5.18 11.60 -0.13
C THR A 86 -3.88 12.33 0.15
N TYR A 87 -2.83 12.15 -0.68
CA TYR A 87 -1.57 12.88 -0.54
C TYR A 87 -1.75 14.40 -0.64
N ASP A 88 -2.53 14.85 -1.61
CA ASP A 88 -2.77 16.27 -1.86
C ASP A 88 -3.58 16.93 -0.73
N LYS A 89 -4.56 16.21 -0.15
CA LYS A 89 -5.32 16.68 1.02
C LYS A 89 -4.55 16.59 2.35
N THR A 90 -3.48 15.80 2.43
CA THR A 90 -2.74 15.61 3.68
C THR A 90 -1.75 16.74 3.89
N VAL A 91 -1.77 17.40 5.05
CA VAL A 91 -0.83 18.48 5.40
C VAL A 91 0.40 17.96 6.15
N ALA A 92 0.21 17.05 7.10
CA ALA A 92 1.30 16.57 7.96
C ALA A 92 2.34 15.73 7.18
N LEU A 93 3.62 16.09 7.31
CA LEU A 93 4.75 15.42 6.64
C LEU A 93 4.82 13.92 6.96
N GLY A 94 4.58 13.54 8.22
CA GLY A 94 4.60 12.13 8.63
C GLY A 94 3.58 11.28 7.87
N HIS A 95 2.35 11.77 7.73
CA HIS A 95 1.29 11.08 6.99
C HIS A 95 1.56 11.07 5.47
N ARG A 96 2.11 12.15 4.91
CA ARG A 96 2.57 12.18 3.51
C ARG A 96 3.61 11.10 3.24
N LEU A 97 4.58 10.95 4.14
CA LEU A 97 5.62 9.93 4.04
C LEU A 97 5.05 8.51 4.15
N ASP A 98 4.07 8.30 5.04
CA ASP A 98 3.38 7.01 5.16
C ASP A 98 2.63 6.63 3.86
N ILE A 99 1.97 7.59 3.19
CA ILE A 99 1.34 7.40 1.87
C ILE A 99 2.38 7.03 0.81
N VAL A 100 3.53 7.71 0.79
CA VAL A 100 4.63 7.38 -0.15
C VAL A 100 5.16 5.96 0.10
N PHE A 101 5.21 5.49 1.35
CA PHE A 101 5.55 4.09 1.63
C PHE A 101 4.51 3.10 1.10
N TYR A 102 3.21 3.42 1.11
CA TYR A 102 2.21 2.59 0.45
C TYR A 102 2.41 2.52 -1.07
N LEU A 103 2.70 3.65 -1.72
CA LEU A 103 3.03 3.68 -3.14
C LEU A 103 4.30 2.87 -3.46
N LEU A 104 5.31 2.90 -2.60
CA LEU A 104 6.51 2.08 -2.72
C LEU A 104 6.20 0.58 -2.61
N ARG A 105 5.36 0.16 -1.67
CA ARG A 105 4.92 -1.24 -1.55
C ARG A 105 4.24 -1.73 -2.81
N ILE A 106 3.33 -0.92 -3.37
CA ILE A 106 2.65 -1.25 -4.63
C ILE A 106 3.67 -1.36 -5.77
N GLY A 107 4.61 -0.41 -5.85
CA GLY A 107 5.68 -0.44 -6.84
C GLY A 107 6.54 -1.69 -6.77
N LEU A 108 6.94 -2.09 -5.55
CA LEU A 108 7.71 -3.31 -5.30
C LEU A 108 6.91 -4.57 -5.60
N PHE A 109 5.61 -4.61 -5.29
CA PHE A 109 4.74 -5.76 -5.57
C PHE A 109 4.63 -6.04 -7.08
N TYR A 110 4.45 -4.98 -7.90
CA TYR A 110 4.39 -5.11 -9.36
C TYR A 110 5.77 -4.98 -10.04
N LEU A 111 6.85 -4.83 -9.27
CA LEU A 111 8.22 -4.61 -9.76
C LEU A 111 8.35 -3.52 -10.83
N ILE A 112 7.63 -2.40 -10.67
CA ILE A 112 7.65 -1.29 -11.61
C ILE A 112 8.78 -0.32 -11.23
N ASN A 113 9.93 -0.46 -11.88
CA ASN A 113 11.14 0.33 -11.57
C ASN A 113 10.88 1.84 -11.56
N VAL A 114 10.19 2.39 -12.56
CA VAL A 114 9.90 3.83 -12.67
C VAL A 114 9.06 4.36 -11.49
N LEU A 115 8.11 3.54 -11.00
CA LEU A 115 7.27 3.92 -9.87
C LEU A 115 8.08 3.87 -8.56
N ILE A 116 8.97 2.89 -8.43
CA ILE A 116 9.81 2.73 -7.23
C ILE A 116 10.80 3.88 -7.13
N THR A 117 11.59 4.16 -8.17
CA THR A 117 12.62 5.22 -8.14
C THR A 117 12.03 6.60 -7.86
N ARG A 118 10.92 6.95 -8.52
CA ARG A 118 10.22 8.23 -8.28
C ARG A 118 9.76 8.38 -6.83
N ASN A 119 9.19 7.33 -6.25
CA ASN A 119 8.71 7.39 -4.88
C ASN A 119 9.85 7.31 -3.85
N ILE A 120 10.96 6.65 -4.16
CA ILE A 120 12.17 6.67 -3.33
C ILE A 120 12.71 8.09 -3.24
N GLU A 121 12.82 8.78 -4.37
CA GLU A 121 13.32 10.16 -4.40
C GLU A 121 12.40 11.10 -3.63
N LYS A 122 11.08 10.98 -3.84
CA LYS A 122 10.09 11.74 -3.08
C LYS A 122 10.16 11.47 -1.58
N ALA A 123 10.40 10.22 -1.17
CA ALA A 123 10.56 9.87 0.23
C ALA A 123 11.85 10.43 0.84
N LYS A 124 12.95 10.51 0.07
CA LYS A 124 14.20 11.15 0.51
C LYS A 124 14.00 12.63 0.79
N SER A 125 13.40 13.37 -0.14
CA SER A 125 13.12 14.80 0.06
C SER A 125 12.27 15.06 1.31
N LEU A 126 11.20 14.27 1.50
CA LEU A 126 10.34 14.39 2.69
C LEU A 126 11.06 14.04 4.01
N ILE A 127 12.09 13.20 3.97
CA ILE A 127 12.89 12.86 5.15
C ILE A 127 13.90 13.96 5.48
N GLU A 128 14.46 14.62 4.47
CA GLU A 128 15.35 15.77 4.64
C GLU A 128 14.59 16.98 5.21
N GLU A 129 13.33 17.18 4.81
CA GLU A 129 12.46 18.26 5.31
C GLU A 129 12.08 18.12 6.80
N GLY A 130 12.10 16.91 7.36
CA GLY A 130 11.72 16.69 8.76
C GLY A 130 11.27 15.27 9.10
N GLY A 131 11.82 14.26 8.45
CA GLY A 131 11.44 12.87 8.68
C GLY A 131 11.94 12.33 10.01
N ASP A 132 11.04 11.71 10.75
CA ASP A 132 11.38 10.95 11.96
C ASP A 132 12.39 9.83 11.65
N TRP A 133 13.28 9.58 12.60
CA TRP A 133 14.38 8.63 12.47
C TRP A 133 13.88 7.21 12.18
N SER A 134 12.75 6.79 12.78
CA SER A 134 12.12 5.49 12.49
C SER A 134 11.73 5.35 11.02
N ARG A 135 11.18 6.42 10.42
CA ARG A 135 10.78 6.44 9.00
C ARG A 135 11.99 6.45 8.07
N ARG A 136 13.12 7.03 8.49
CA ARG A 136 14.39 6.96 7.76
C ARG A 136 14.92 5.53 7.67
N ASN A 137 14.89 4.78 8.77
CA ASN A 137 15.29 3.37 8.76
C ASN A 137 14.36 2.54 7.86
N ARG A 138 13.06 2.83 7.89
CA ARG A 138 12.09 2.17 7.00
C ARG A 138 12.36 2.44 5.52
N LEU A 139 12.74 3.66 5.15
CA LEU A 139 13.13 3.98 3.76
C LEU A 139 14.37 3.20 3.34
N LYS A 140 15.39 3.11 4.19
CA LYS A 140 16.60 2.31 3.90
C LYS A 140 16.27 0.85 3.61
N VAL A 141 15.32 0.24 4.34
CA VAL A 141 14.84 -1.13 4.08
C VAL A 141 14.18 -1.24 2.69
N TYR A 142 13.32 -0.28 2.33
CA TYR A 142 12.69 -0.27 0.99
C TYR A 142 13.70 -0.07 -0.14
N GLN A 143 14.69 0.79 0.07
CA GLN A 143 15.80 0.99 -0.87
C GLN A 143 16.65 -0.28 -1.00
N GLY A 144 17.00 -0.92 0.11
CA GLY A 144 17.75 -2.18 0.11
C GLY A 144 17.00 -3.28 -0.65
N LEU A 145 15.69 -3.40 -0.45
CA LEU A 145 14.87 -4.36 -1.19
C LEU A 145 14.84 -4.07 -2.70
N TYR A 146 14.78 -2.81 -3.09
CA TYR A 146 14.90 -2.40 -4.49
C TYR A 146 16.29 -2.72 -5.06
N CYS A 147 17.37 -2.46 -4.32
CA CYS A 147 18.74 -2.79 -4.70
C CYS A 147 18.89 -4.30 -4.95
N VAL A 148 18.29 -5.15 -4.12
CA VAL A 148 18.24 -6.60 -4.36
C VAL A 148 17.50 -6.94 -5.65
N ALA A 149 16.38 -6.28 -5.94
CA ALA A 149 15.60 -6.50 -7.16
C ALA A 149 16.38 -6.17 -8.44
N ILE A 150 17.28 -5.17 -8.40
CA ILE A 150 18.19 -4.80 -9.50
C ILE A 150 19.55 -5.51 -9.45
N GLN A 151 19.73 -6.47 -8.53
CA GLN A 151 20.97 -7.22 -8.32
C GLN A 151 22.19 -6.38 -7.86
N ASP A 152 21.96 -5.21 -7.25
CA ASP A 152 23.01 -4.42 -6.60
C ASP A 152 23.17 -4.85 -5.13
N PHE A 153 23.87 -5.96 -4.94
CA PHE A 153 24.08 -6.53 -3.62
C PHE A 153 25.01 -5.70 -2.74
N LYS A 154 25.88 -4.88 -3.32
CA LYS A 154 26.83 -4.05 -2.57
C LYS A 154 26.07 -2.97 -1.80
N GLN A 155 25.26 -2.18 -2.50
CA GLN A 155 24.45 -1.15 -1.86
C GLN A 155 23.39 -1.77 -0.93
N ALA A 156 22.79 -2.90 -1.33
CA ALA A 156 21.82 -3.59 -0.47
C ALA A 156 22.43 -4.02 0.87
N ALA A 157 23.64 -4.59 0.86
CA ALA A 157 24.31 -5.05 2.08
C ALA A 157 24.59 -3.90 3.06
N GLU A 158 25.09 -2.76 2.55
CA GLU A 158 25.33 -1.56 3.37
C GLU A 158 24.03 -1.04 3.99
N LEU A 159 22.96 -0.92 3.20
CA LEU A 159 21.66 -0.45 3.68
C LEU A 159 21.02 -1.39 4.72
N PHE A 160 21.15 -2.71 4.55
CA PHE A 160 20.63 -3.67 5.52
C PHE A 160 21.46 -3.74 6.79
N LEU A 161 22.79 -3.63 6.70
CA LEU A 161 23.66 -3.59 7.86
C LEU A 161 23.37 -2.36 8.73
N ASP A 162 23.14 -1.21 8.11
CA ASP A 162 22.77 0.03 8.82
C ASP A 162 21.43 -0.06 9.56
N THR A 163 20.50 -0.87 9.06
CA THR A 163 19.14 -0.95 9.61
C THR A 163 18.95 -2.09 10.61
N VAL A 164 19.89 -3.05 10.68
CA VAL A 164 19.75 -4.23 11.56
C VAL A 164 19.69 -3.86 13.04
N SER A 165 20.48 -2.87 13.47
CA SER A 165 20.62 -2.45 14.86
C SER A 165 19.41 -1.67 15.38
N THR A 166 18.54 -1.24 14.48
CA THR A 166 17.51 -0.23 14.72
C THR A 166 16.17 -0.60 14.10
N PHE A 167 16.03 -1.87 13.73
CA PHE A 167 14.84 -2.40 13.09
C PHE A 167 13.70 -2.53 14.11
N THR A 168 12.84 -1.51 14.15
CA THR A 168 11.60 -1.56 14.90
C THR A 168 10.45 -1.82 13.92
N PHE A 169 9.97 -3.06 13.86
CA PHE A 169 8.74 -3.40 13.14
C PHE A 169 7.63 -3.67 14.16
N THR A 170 6.72 -2.72 14.35
CA THR A 170 5.48 -2.97 15.08
C THR A 170 4.56 -3.80 14.20
N THR A 171 4.47 -5.10 14.51
CA THR A 171 3.51 -6.07 13.95
C THR A 171 2.05 -5.74 14.29
N GLN A 172 1.76 -4.65 14.99
CA GLN A 172 0.43 -4.36 15.55
C GLN A 172 -0.70 -4.20 14.53
N ASN A 173 -0.40 -3.92 13.24
CA ASN A 173 -1.42 -3.87 12.19
C ASN A 173 -1.33 -5.00 11.15
N PHE A 174 -0.29 -5.84 11.22
CA PHE A 174 -0.07 -6.90 10.22
C PHE A 174 -0.56 -8.28 10.69
N GLN A 175 -0.47 -8.59 11.98
CA GLN A 175 -0.91 -9.90 12.49
C GLN A 175 -2.43 -10.11 12.45
N VAL A 176 -3.23 -9.04 12.55
CA VAL A 176 -4.70 -9.13 12.54
C VAL A 176 -5.28 -9.20 11.12
N LYS A 177 -4.57 -8.69 10.10
CA LYS A 177 -5.11 -8.60 8.73
C LYS A 177 -4.44 -9.50 7.68
N MET A 178 -3.30 -10.13 7.98
CA MET A 178 -2.57 -11.03 7.05
C MET A 178 -1.95 -12.22 7.82
N SER A 179 -2.76 -13.02 8.50
CA SER A 179 -2.31 -14.34 8.95
C SER A 179 -2.38 -15.30 7.75
N PHE A 180 -1.19 -15.74 7.31
CA PHE A 180 -0.98 -16.84 6.37
C PHE A 180 -1.73 -18.11 6.80
#